data_AF-A0A9E5RPQ7-F1
#
_entry.id   AF-A0A9E5RPQ7-F1
#
_cell.length_a   1.000
_cell.length_b   1.000
_cell.length_c   1.000
_cell.angle_alpha   90.00
_cell.angle_beta   90.00
_cell.angle_gamma   90.00
#
_symmetry.space_group_name_H-M   'P 1'
#
loop_
_entity.id
_entity.type
_entity.pdbx_description
1 polymer ?
#
loop_
_entity_poly.entity_id
_entity_poly.type
_entity_poly.pdbx_seq_one_letter_code
_entity_poly.pdbx_strand_id
1 'polypeptide(L)'
;MPWHSLGTLTPTEEWQSYPVDVVDSETFKVIQHLTIDPFNYCWITQYFPTDGQTSFRRIYPNLEPRIITLSVPRDYRLQGVVTRTLQIKRKLPYYPAPWQIEIQALY
;
A
#
# COMPACT_ATOMS: atom_id res chain seq x y z
N MET A 1 1.07 11.30 17.11
CA MET A 1 0.80 9.99 16.49
C MET A 1 2.09 9.53 15.81
N PRO A 2 2.78 8.51 16.36
CA PRO A 2 3.96 7.92 15.74
C PRO A 2 3.63 7.15 14.44
N TRP A 3 4.62 7.03 13.56
CA TRP A 3 4.54 6.17 12.37
C TRP A 3 4.98 4.75 12.71
N HIS A 4 4.20 3.76 12.31
CA HIS A 4 4.49 2.34 12.53
C HIS A 4 4.65 1.61 11.20
N SER A 5 5.77 0.90 11.02
CA SER A 5 6.02 0.14 9.80
C SER A 5 5.10 -1.08 9.72
N LEU A 6 4.43 -1.24 8.57
CA LEU A 6 3.65 -2.43 8.22
C LEU A 6 4.51 -3.50 7.54
N GLY A 7 5.75 -3.16 7.20
CA GLY A 7 6.70 -4.02 6.52
C GLY A 7 7.20 -3.42 5.20
N THR A 8 8.13 -4.16 4.59
CA THR A 8 8.76 -3.82 3.32
C THR A 8 8.56 -4.96 2.32
N LEU A 9 8.19 -4.63 1.08
CA LEU A 9 7.99 -5.60 0.00
C LEU A 9 8.73 -5.17 -1.26
N THR A 10 9.18 -6.13 -2.05
CA THR A 10 9.63 -5.93 -3.43
C THR A 10 8.43 -6.17 -4.35
N PRO A 11 7.84 -5.12 -4.97
CA PRO A 11 6.60 -5.26 -5.74
C PRO A 11 6.76 -6.19 -6.96
N THR A 12 5.88 -7.18 -7.10
CA THR A 12 5.79 -8.11 -8.24
C THR A 12 4.56 -7.81 -9.11
N GLU A 13 4.37 -8.56 -10.19
CA GLU A 13 3.18 -8.43 -11.04
C GLU A 13 1.92 -9.02 -10.40
N GLU A 14 2.07 -9.75 -9.30
CA GLU A 14 0.95 -10.27 -8.52
C GLU A 14 0.68 -9.41 -7.29
N TRP A 15 -0.54 -9.52 -6.76
CA TRP A 15 -0.88 -8.85 -5.51
C TRP A 15 -0.15 -9.50 -4.34
N GLN A 16 0.53 -8.68 -3.56
CA GLN A 16 1.25 -9.09 -2.35
C GLN A 16 0.66 -8.36 -1.15
N SER A 17 0.39 -9.11 -0.08
CA SER A 17 -0.09 -8.53 1.18
C SER A 17 1.06 -8.11 2.07
N TYR A 18 0.92 -6.97 2.73
CA TYR A 18 1.75 -6.64 3.88
C TYR A 18 1.40 -7.58 5.05
N PRO A 19 2.38 -7.99 5.87
CA PRO A 19 2.17 -8.97 6.94
C PRO A 19 1.36 -8.44 8.13
N VAL A 20 1.17 -7.12 8.23
CA VAL A 20 0.48 -6.46 9.34
C VAL A 20 -0.88 -5.96 8.88
N ASP A 21 -1.91 -6.40 9.58
CA ASP A 21 -3.25 -5.85 9.43
C ASP A 21 -3.36 -4.47 10.07
N VAL A 22 -4.10 -3.59 9.41
CA VAL A 22 -4.32 -2.22 9.84
C VAL A 22 -5.70 -2.10 10.46
N VAL A 23 -5.74 -1.66 11.71
CA VAL A 23 -6.97 -1.35 12.45
C VAL A 23 -7.14 0.17 12.49
N ASP A 24 -8.24 0.68 11.93
CA ASP A 24 -8.73 2.07 12.07
C ASP A 24 -7.81 3.23 11.62
N SER A 25 -6.54 3.00 11.27
CA SER A 25 -5.70 4.03 10.63
C SER A 25 -6.25 4.36 9.25
N GLU A 26 -6.15 5.60 8.79
CA GLU A 26 -6.52 6.00 7.41
C GLU A 26 -5.38 6.63 6.63
N THR A 27 -4.31 7.01 7.32
CA THR A 27 -3.19 7.77 6.76
C THR A 27 -1.94 6.91 6.75
N PHE A 28 -1.34 6.80 5.56
CA PHE A 28 -0.19 5.97 5.32
C PHE A 28 0.94 6.78 4.72
N LYS A 29 2.17 6.46 5.11
CA LYS A 29 3.40 6.95 4.49
C LYS A 29 3.98 5.85 3.64
N VAL A 30 4.17 6.15 2.36
CA VAL A 30 4.78 5.27 1.37
C VAL A 30 6.21 5.71 1.16
N ILE A 31 7.16 4.82 1.42
CA ILE A 31 8.59 5.06 1.25
C ILE A 31 9.10 4.11 0.18
N GLN A 32 9.71 4.66 -0.86
CA GLN A 32 10.25 3.88 -1.97
C GLN A 32 11.76 3.87 -1.86
N HIS A 33 12.33 2.67 -1.76
CA HIS A 33 13.78 2.46 -1.75
C HIS A 33 14.20 2.07 -3.18
N LEU A 34 14.62 3.08 -3.93
CA LEU A 34 14.97 2.98 -5.34
C LEU A 34 16.48 2.86 -5.49
N THR A 35 16.95 1.82 -6.18
CA THR A 35 18.37 1.67 -6.57
C THR A 35 18.69 2.48 -7.84
N ILE A 36 17.71 2.58 -8.73
CA ILE A 36 17.69 3.34 -9.97
C ILE A 36 16.27 3.89 -10.10
N ASP A 37 16.08 5.09 -10.66
CA ASP A 37 14.75 5.66 -10.91
C ASP A 37 13.95 4.75 -11.86
N PRO A 38 12.94 4.00 -11.38
CA PRO A 38 12.21 3.07 -12.22
C PRO A 38 11.17 3.83 -13.05
N PHE A 39 11.05 3.55 -14.36
CA PHE A 39 9.93 4.07 -15.17
C PHE A 39 8.57 3.38 -14.88
N ASN A 40 8.41 2.80 -13.69
CA ASN A 40 7.33 1.87 -13.34
C ASN A 40 6.45 2.48 -12.24
N TYR A 41 5.20 2.06 -12.10
CA TYR A 41 4.39 2.43 -10.94
C TYR A 41 3.88 1.19 -10.21
N CYS A 42 3.40 1.37 -8.98
CA CYS A 42 2.65 0.33 -8.28
C CYS A 42 1.21 0.77 -8.02
N TRP A 43 0.36 -0.20 -7.78
CA TRP A 43 -0.96 -0.03 -7.23
C TRP A 43 -0.94 -0.47 -5.78
N ILE A 44 -1.54 0.33 -4.91
CA ILE A 44 -1.82 -0.03 -3.52
C ILE A 44 -3.33 -0.11 -3.38
N THR A 45 -3.82 -1.18 -2.77
CA THR A 45 -5.23 -1.38 -2.48
C THR A 45 -5.44 -1.82 -1.03
N GLN A 46 -6.70 -1.76 -0.59
CA GLN A 46 -7.16 -2.29 0.67
C GLN A 46 -7.90 -3.60 0.41
N TYR A 47 -7.49 -4.66 1.09
CA TYR A 47 -8.14 -5.96 1.09
C TYR A 47 -8.91 -6.16 2.39
N PHE A 48 -10.19 -6.51 2.25
CA PHE A 48 -11.08 -6.88 3.35
C PHE A 48 -11.42 -8.37 3.22
N PRO A 49 -11.29 -9.18 4.28
CA PRO A 49 -11.53 -10.63 4.19
C PRO A 49 -12.92 -11.03 3.69
N THR A 50 -13.94 -10.19 3.93
CA THR A 50 -15.34 -10.47 3.58
C THR A 50 -15.66 -10.23 2.10
N ASP A 51 -15.03 -9.24 1.48
CA ASP A 51 -15.43 -8.71 0.16
C ASP A 51 -14.28 -8.59 -0.84
N GLY A 52 -13.05 -8.85 -0.41
CA GLY A 52 -11.88 -8.79 -1.26
C GLY A 52 -11.28 -7.40 -1.39
N GLN A 53 -10.74 -7.10 -2.58
CA GLN A 53 -10.06 -5.83 -2.86
C GLN A 53 -11.05 -4.72 -3.17
N THR A 54 -10.72 -3.51 -2.71
CA THR A 54 -11.49 -2.30 -3.02
C THR A 54 -10.73 -1.40 -4.00
N SER A 55 -10.96 -0.09 -3.95
CA SER A 55 -10.31 0.87 -4.82
C SER A 55 -8.79 0.87 -4.64
N PHE A 56 -8.07 0.94 -5.76
CA PHE A 56 -6.63 1.00 -5.79
C PHE A 56 -6.15 2.44 -6.07
N ARG A 57 -5.03 2.81 -5.45
CA ARG A 57 -4.30 4.04 -5.73
C ARG A 57 -3.03 3.72 -6.49
N ARG A 58 -2.74 4.54 -7.50
CA ARG A 58 -1.47 4.47 -8.23
C ARG A 58 -0.40 5.28 -7.49
N ILE A 59 0.75 4.67 -7.28
CA ILE A 59 1.94 5.31 -6.72
C ILE A 59 3.03 5.33 -7.78
N TYR A 60 3.40 6.53 -8.18
CA TYR A 60 4.54 6.76 -9.06
C TYR A 60 5.84 6.79 -8.25
N PRO A 61 6.97 6.46 -8.88
CA PRO A 61 8.30 6.61 -8.30
C PRO A 61 8.50 8.00 -7.73
N ASN A 62 9.11 8.05 -6.56
CA ASN A 62 9.49 9.28 -5.89
C ASN A 62 10.64 9.00 -4.94
N LEU A 63 11.59 9.93 -4.86
CA LEU A 63 12.65 9.90 -3.86
C LEU A 63 12.14 10.35 -2.49
N GLU A 64 11.09 11.17 -2.48
CA GLU A 64 10.46 11.64 -1.24
C GLU A 64 9.31 10.73 -0.79
N PRO A 65 9.21 10.44 0.52
CA PRO A 65 8.07 9.73 1.08
C PRO A 65 6.74 10.42 0.72
N ARG A 66 5.74 9.63 0.34
CA ARG A 66 4.40 10.13 0.00
C ARG A 66 3.40 9.80 1.08
N ILE A 67 2.59 10.78 1.47
CA ILE A 67 1.44 10.54 2.35
C ILE A 67 0.22 10.25 1.49
N ILE A 68 -0.46 9.14 1.77
CA ILE A 68 -1.72 8.76 1.12
C ILE A 68 -2.79 8.49 2.17
N THR A 69 -4.04 8.75 1.80
CA THR A 69 -5.20 8.42 2.63
C THR A 69 -5.98 7.29 1.97
N LEU A 70 -6.14 6.19 2.68
CA LEU A 70 -6.90 5.03 2.24
C LEU A 70 -7.95 4.74 3.31
N SER A 71 -9.03 5.52 3.35
CA SER A 71 -10.10 5.33 4.33
C SER A 71 -10.85 4.02 4.12
N VAL A 72 -11.34 3.43 5.22
CA VAL A 72 -12.29 2.32 5.15
C VAL A 72 -13.58 2.84 4.52
N PRO A 73 -14.12 2.24 3.43
CA PRO A 73 -15.34 2.73 2.83
C PRO A 73 -16.52 2.68 3.82
N ARG A 74 -17.46 3.63 3.69
CA ARG A 74 -18.54 3.83 4.66
C ARG A 74 -19.33 2.54 4.94
N ASP A 75 -19.65 1.78 3.91
CA ASP A 75 -20.48 0.57 4.04
C ASP A 75 -19.81 -0.49 4.92
N TYR A 76 -18.49 -0.64 4.81
CA TYR A 76 -17.69 -1.52 5.68
C TYR A 76 -17.68 -1.02 7.13
N ARG A 77 -17.53 0.29 7.35
CA ARG A 77 -17.58 0.85 8.71
C ARG A 77 -18.95 0.64 9.36
N LEU A 78 -20.05 0.78 8.60
CA LEU A 78 -21.40 0.53 9.10
C LEU A 78 -21.63 -0.94 9.48
N GLN A 79 -20.89 -1.86 8.86
CA GLN A 79 -20.88 -3.28 9.21
C GLN A 79 -19.89 -3.62 10.34
N GLY A 80 -19.20 -2.63 10.91
CA GLY A 80 -18.19 -2.83 11.96
C GLY A 80 -16.84 -3.36 11.44
N VAL A 81 -16.63 -3.39 10.13
CA VAL A 81 -15.35 -3.80 9.54
C VAL A 81 -14.37 -2.63 9.64
N VAL A 82 -13.39 -2.76 10.51
CA VAL A 82 -12.34 -1.74 10.77
C VAL A 82 -10.92 -2.24 10.49
N THR A 83 -10.77 -3.56 10.33
CA THR A 83 -9.49 -4.23 10.05
C THR A 83 -9.36 -4.52 8.57
N ARG A 84 -8.18 -4.26 8.01
CA ARG A 84 -7.88 -4.52 6.60
C ARG A 84 -6.40 -4.80 6.38
N THR A 85 -6.11 -5.51 5.31
CA THR A 85 -4.74 -5.77 4.87
C THR A 85 -4.42 -4.86 3.69
N LEU A 86 -3.28 -4.17 3.73
CA LEU A 86 -2.81 -3.46 2.54
C LEU A 86 -2.17 -4.43 1.56
N GLN A 87 -2.46 -4.23 0.28
CA GLN A 87 -1.88 -5.02 -0.80
C GLN A 87 -1.23 -4.13 -1.83
N ILE A 88 -0.16 -4.64 -2.43
CA ILE A 88 0.60 -3.95 -3.46
C ILE A 88 0.82 -4.83 -4.68
N LYS A 89 0.80 -4.20 -5.86
CA LYS A 89 1.11 -4.83 -7.14
C LYS A 89 1.87 -3.86 -8.01
N ARG A 90 2.94 -4.31 -8.65
CA ARG A 90 3.68 -3.56 -9.66
C ARG A 90 2.94 -3.58 -10.99
N LYS A 91 3.05 -2.50 -11.76
CA LYS A 91 2.72 -2.47 -13.18
C LYS A 91 3.94 -1.96 -13.96
N LEU A 92 4.47 -2.81 -14.83
CA LEU A 92 5.62 -2.48 -15.67
C LEU A 92 5.15 -1.92 -17.02
N PRO A 93 5.84 -0.89 -17.53
CA PRO A 93 5.89 -0.66 -18.96
C PRO A 93 7.16 -1.24 -19.61
N TYR A 94 8.39 -1.17 -19.03
CA TYR A 94 9.59 -1.56 -19.81
C TYR A 94 10.77 -2.33 -19.16
N TYR A 95 11.09 -2.30 -17.86
CA TYR A 95 12.15 -3.18 -17.30
C TYR A 95 11.97 -3.44 -15.78
N PRO A 96 12.18 -4.68 -15.29
CA PRO A 96 12.14 -4.98 -13.87
C PRO A 96 13.45 -4.59 -13.19
N ALA A 97 13.60 -3.34 -12.77
CA ALA A 97 14.57 -3.01 -11.73
C ALA A 97 14.01 -3.51 -10.37
N PRO A 98 14.80 -4.19 -9.52
CA PRO A 98 14.39 -4.49 -8.17
C PRO A 98 14.42 -3.22 -7.32
N TRP A 99 13.28 -2.89 -6.71
CA TRP A 99 13.12 -1.78 -5.78
C TRP A 99 12.14 -2.20 -4.68
N GLN A 100 12.22 -1.56 -3.52
CA GLN A 100 11.40 -1.93 -2.36
C GLN A 100 10.42 -0.81 -2.00
N ILE A 101 9.26 -1.19 -1.46
CA ILE A 101 8.31 -0.28 -0.83
C ILE A 101 8.12 -0.67 0.62
N GLU A 102 8.35 0.30 1.48
CA GLU A 102 7.88 0.28 2.86
C GLU A 102 6.58 1.09 2.98
N ILE A 103 5.63 0.56 3.74
CA ILE A 103 4.43 1.30 4.14
C ILE A 103 4.45 1.46 5.64
N GLN A 104 4.16 2.68 6.11
CA GLN A 104 3.93 2.98 7.51
C GLN A 104 2.52 3.50 7.72
N ALA A 105 1.85 3.08 8.79
CA ALA A 105 0.57 3.61 9.22
C ALA A 105 0.75 4.62 10.36
N LEU A 106 -0.13 5.63 10.41
CA LEU A 106 -0.19 6.60 11.50
C LEU A 106 -1.18 6.10 12.58
N TYR A 107 -0.71 5.96 13.82
CA TYR A 107 -1.51 5.57 14.98
C TYR A 107 -1.38 6.60 16.11
#